data_AF-A0A6P7F5J2-F1
#
_entry.id   AF-A0A6P7F5J2-F1
#
_cell.length_a   1.000
_cell.length_b   1.000
_cell.length_c   1.000
_cell.angle_alpha   90.00
_cell.angle_beta   90.00
_cell.angle_gamma   90.00
#
_symmetry.space_group_name_H-M   'P 1'
#
loop_
_entity.id
_entity.type
_entity.pdbx_description
1 polymer ?
#
loop_
_entity_poly.entity_id
_entity_poly.type
_entity_poly.pdbx_seq_one_letter_code
_entity_poly.pdbx_strand_id
1 'polypeptide(L)'
;MNNIINKTLLMSLKQDVQSINQSLKNISIEENDIKSWLFPTKHYTFVDDFIKGNNILELNDVKLILELVIDRLYIGLRLLSCTIGKTIQEKNLEISEFLLTQSRPMTVGYCFENFRKVITTLLDQMNTNLNAQGDQLRGQNGKDTAITNCKTQTDIISKATCDSCSSAIMSMKFLLDMFNITKGDIYQIRQAESNIHDITQFGCMLRATASIETQLKELIEKLIAADDENKNLVTKIKELTVQLKNKTGSITLLQLENNTLSDSLKKVRVKVITLENKISDLEKEKHKDEEKITNLNNINKELNSNVLIFKENNDRLKCDKKALRENVEKIRILLKNLQGISKLKEKLLVIESKLHSFQDMFKDLNNAVEALNTRLKKISKNHIGMESSLKLLSCQIGKNTDSITKNFEHFQEKLREKWAEFDVKLANQSNPTPKVQIKGDPIEDFTKQIEENNEKIKMLQNENTKLETIVNKYKTLRK
;
A
#
# COMPACT_ATOMS: atom_id res chain seq x y z
N MET A 1 -6.06 78.62 -10.47
CA MET A 1 -5.21 77.46 -10.80
C MET A 1 -5.66 76.27 -9.95
N ASN A 2 -6.78 75.63 -10.30
CA ASN A 2 -7.39 74.58 -9.49
C ASN A 2 -7.05 73.17 -10.01
N ASN A 3 -6.61 72.30 -9.09
CA ASN A 3 -6.96 70.87 -9.01
C ASN A 3 -6.39 69.83 -10.00
N ILE A 4 -5.19 69.98 -10.57
CA ILE A 4 -4.54 68.84 -11.26
C ILE A 4 -4.04 67.79 -10.25
N ILE A 5 -3.47 68.21 -9.12
CA ILE A 5 -2.97 67.30 -8.06
C ILE A 5 -4.12 66.48 -7.43
N ASN A 6 -5.34 67.03 -7.38
CA ASN A 6 -6.49 66.35 -6.81
C ASN A 6 -7.06 65.25 -7.69
N LYS A 7 -6.94 65.33 -9.03
CA LYS A 7 -7.57 64.36 -9.93
C LYS A 7 -6.85 63.01 -9.93
N THR A 8 -5.52 63.02 -9.92
CA THR A 8 -4.71 61.78 -9.85
C THR A 8 -4.87 61.09 -8.51
N LEU A 9 -4.82 61.84 -7.40
CA LEU A 9 -5.04 61.31 -6.06
C LEU A 9 -6.45 60.70 -5.94
N LEU A 10 -7.47 61.41 -6.42
CA LEU A 10 -8.86 60.93 -6.40
C LEU A 10 -9.04 59.65 -7.22
N MET A 11 -8.42 59.54 -8.40
CA MET A 11 -8.46 58.32 -9.22
C MET A 11 -7.78 57.14 -8.52
N SER A 12 -6.62 57.37 -7.88
CA SER A 12 -5.93 56.35 -7.09
C SER A 12 -6.81 55.86 -5.94
N LEU A 13 -7.38 56.78 -5.16
CA LEU A 13 -8.23 56.42 -4.02
C LEU A 13 -9.50 55.66 -4.46
N LYS A 14 -10.11 56.03 -5.60
CA LYS A 14 -11.25 55.29 -6.17
C LYS A 14 -10.87 53.85 -6.53
N GLN A 15 -9.69 53.67 -7.14
CA GLN A 15 -9.16 52.35 -7.48
C GLN A 15 -8.86 51.53 -6.21
N ASP A 16 -8.32 52.16 -5.17
CA ASP A 16 -8.06 51.50 -3.89
C ASP A 16 -9.36 51.01 -3.23
N VAL A 17 -10.41 51.83 -3.17
CA VAL A 17 -11.73 51.39 -2.66
C VAL A 17 -12.26 50.18 -3.43
N GLN A 18 -12.15 50.19 -4.76
CA GLN A 18 -12.60 49.07 -5.60
C GLN A 18 -11.78 47.80 -5.35
N SER A 19 -10.45 47.92 -5.28
CA SER A 19 -9.53 46.80 -5.06
C SER A 19 -9.72 46.18 -3.67
N ILE A 20 -9.88 47.01 -2.65
CA ILE A 20 -10.15 46.54 -1.29
C ILE A 20 -11.51 45.83 -1.25
N ASN A 21 -12.58 46.41 -1.82
CA ASN A 21 -13.90 45.76 -1.85
C ASN A 21 -13.89 44.40 -2.57
N GLN A 22 -13.12 44.25 -3.66
CA GLN A 22 -12.94 42.95 -4.30
C GLN A 22 -12.22 41.96 -3.39
N SER A 23 -11.19 42.41 -2.69
CA SER A 23 -10.44 41.59 -1.73
C SER A 23 -11.32 41.14 -0.55
N LEU A 24 -12.18 42.04 -0.03
CA LEU A 24 -13.10 41.74 1.06
C LEU A 24 -14.11 40.65 0.70
N LYS A 25 -14.62 40.62 -0.53
CA LYS A 25 -15.54 39.57 -1.00
C LYS A 25 -14.93 38.17 -0.96
N ASN A 26 -13.60 38.07 -1.10
CA ASN A 26 -12.89 36.80 -1.11
C ASN A 26 -12.63 36.26 0.32
N ILE A 27 -12.73 37.10 1.35
CA ILE A 27 -12.50 36.73 2.76
C ILE A 27 -13.85 36.32 3.37
N SER A 28 -14.61 35.47 2.69
CA SER A 28 -16.00 35.13 3.09
C SER A 28 -16.05 34.54 4.50
N ILE A 29 -16.62 35.30 5.44
CA ILE A 29 -16.93 34.85 6.79
C ILE A 29 -18.40 35.19 7.04
N GLU A 30 -19.20 34.19 7.41
CA GLU A 30 -20.60 34.34 7.83
C GLU A 30 -20.72 34.98 9.24
N GLU A 31 -19.99 36.06 9.49
CA GLU A 31 -20.11 36.82 10.74
C GLU A 31 -20.96 38.06 10.54
N ASN A 32 -22.21 37.97 11.02
CA ASN A 32 -23.23 39.01 10.93
C ASN A 32 -22.96 40.26 11.80
N ASP A 33 -21.85 40.30 12.54
CA ASP A 33 -21.59 41.33 13.56
C ASP A 33 -20.52 42.36 13.18
N ILE A 34 -19.96 42.28 11.98
CA ILE A 34 -18.94 43.25 11.54
C ILE A 34 -19.63 44.52 11.05
N LYS A 35 -19.49 45.58 11.85
CA LYS A 35 -20.04 46.91 11.55
C LYS A 35 -19.02 47.78 10.82
N SER A 36 -19.52 48.62 9.93
CA SER A 36 -18.72 49.67 9.30
C SER A 36 -18.21 50.67 10.35
N TRP A 37 -16.99 51.15 10.17
CA TRP A 37 -16.45 52.26 10.95
C TRP A 37 -17.11 53.59 10.57
N LEU A 38 -17.38 53.80 9.28
CA LEU A 38 -18.05 54.98 8.74
C LEU A 38 -19.55 55.02 9.11
N PHE A 39 -20.18 53.85 9.20
CA PHE A 39 -21.56 53.69 9.65
C PHE A 39 -21.64 52.67 10.80
N PRO A 40 -21.31 53.07 12.04
CA PRO A 40 -21.20 52.16 13.19
C PRO A 40 -22.46 51.39 13.56
N THR A 41 -23.62 51.82 13.08
CA THR A 41 -24.92 51.16 13.30
C THR A 41 -25.32 50.23 12.16
N LYS A 42 -24.54 50.18 11.08
CA LYS A 42 -24.84 49.40 9.87
C LYS A 42 -23.80 48.29 9.68
N HIS A 43 -24.25 47.18 9.11
CA HIS A 43 -23.38 46.07 8.72
C HIS A 43 -22.43 46.51 7.60
N TYR A 44 -21.23 45.94 7.51
CA TYR A 44 -20.21 46.37 6.55
C TYR A 44 -20.68 46.28 5.08
N THR A 45 -21.57 45.34 4.77
CA THR A 45 -22.18 45.20 3.43
C THR A 45 -23.06 46.38 3.03
N PHE A 46 -23.63 47.11 3.99
CA PHE A 46 -24.40 48.33 3.71
C PHE A 46 -23.56 49.37 2.99
N VAL A 47 -22.25 49.44 3.25
CA VAL A 47 -21.38 50.42 2.62
C VAL A 47 -21.19 50.09 1.13
N ASP A 48 -21.29 48.82 0.72
CA ASP A 48 -21.25 48.44 -0.72
C ASP A 48 -22.48 48.97 -1.44
N ASP A 49 -23.64 48.80 -0.80
CA ASP A 49 -24.92 49.30 -1.32
C ASP A 49 -24.98 50.82 -1.30
N PHE A 50 -24.40 51.46 -0.28
CA PHE A 50 -24.29 52.92 -0.19
C PHE A 50 -23.40 53.49 -1.31
N ILE A 51 -22.24 52.88 -1.59
CA ILE A 51 -21.33 53.30 -2.67
C ILE A 51 -22.03 53.19 -4.03
N LYS A 52 -22.70 52.06 -4.29
CA LYS A 52 -23.39 51.80 -5.55
C LYS A 52 -24.65 52.66 -5.72
N GLY A 53 -25.48 52.74 -4.69
CA GLY A 53 -26.77 53.42 -4.74
C GLY A 53 -26.66 54.95 -4.84
N ASN A 54 -25.54 55.52 -4.41
CA ASN A 54 -25.32 56.97 -4.43
C ASN A 54 -24.23 57.40 -5.44
N ASN A 55 -23.75 56.50 -6.30
CA ASN A 55 -22.67 56.75 -7.26
C ASN A 55 -21.45 57.46 -6.62
N ILE A 56 -21.06 57.06 -5.41
CA ILE A 56 -20.04 57.80 -4.63
C ILE A 56 -18.69 57.85 -5.36
N LEU A 57 -18.37 56.83 -6.15
CA LEU A 57 -17.15 56.79 -6.96
C LEU A 57 -17.18 57.75 -8.17
N GLU A 58 -18.29 58.40 -8.48
CA GLU A 58 -18.39 59.46 -9.50
C GLU A 58 -18.19 60.85 -8.89
N LEU A 59 -18.34 60.99 -7.57
CA LEU A 59 -18.14 62.25 -6.86
C LEU A 59 -16.66 62.67 -6.85
N ASN A 60 -16.42 63.99 -6.81
CA ASN A 60 -15.09 64.58 -6.69
C ASN A 60 -14.79 65.02 -5.25
N ASP A 61 -15.26 64.23 -4.28
CA ASP A 61 -15.05 64.47 -2.86
C ASP A 61 -13.92 63.59 -2.32
N VAL A 62 -12.72 64.14 -2.25
CA VAL A 62 -11.51 63.44 -1.79
C VAL A 62 -11.64 62.99 -0.34
N LYS A 63 -12.32 63.79 0.50
CA LYS A 63 -12.49 63.48 1.93
C LYS A 63 -13.38 62.26 2.09
N LEU A 64 -14.52 62.24 1.41
CA LEU A 64 -15.46 61.11 1.47
C LEU A 64 -14.81 59.81 0.94
N ILE A 65 -14.05 59.88 -0.15
CA ILE A 65 -13.38 58.68 -0.69
C ILE A 65 -12.26 58.20 0.23
N LEU A 66 -11.53 59.11 0.88
CA LEU A 66 -10.53 58.73 1.88
C LEU A 66 -11.16 58.06 3.11
N GLU A 67 -12.28 58.60 3.59
CA GLU A 67 -13.06 58.01 4.68
C GLU A 67 -13.57 56.60 4.30
N LEU A 68 -13.97 56.39 3.05
CA LEU A 68 -14.32 55.06 2.53
C LEU A 68 -13.12 54.11 2.47
N VAL A 69 -11.95 54.56 2.01
CA VAL A 69 -10.73 53.72 2.03
C VAL A 69 -10.41 53.26 3.45
N ILE A 70 -10.44 54.18 4.42
CA ILE A 70 -10.18 53.88 5.83
C ILE A 70 -11.20 52.88 6.37
N ASP A 71 -12.49 53.08 6.09
CA ASP A 71 -13.55 52.16 6.48
C ASP A 71 -13.31 50.74 5.94
N ARG A 72 -12.94 50.62 4.65
CA ARG A 72 -12.70 49.31 4.02
C ARG A 72 -11.45 48.62 4.52
N LEU A 73 -10.39 49.37 4.80
CA LEU A 73 -9.20 48.83 5.45
C LEU A 73 -9.52 48.33 6.86
N TYR A 74 -10.30 49.08 7.64
CA TYR A 74 -10.74 48.66 8.97
C TYR A 74 -11.55 47.36 8.93
N ILE A 75 -12.53 47.28 8.01
CA ILE A 75 -13.33 46.06 7.81
C ILE A 75 -12.45 44.88 7.40
N GLY A 76 -11.49 45.09 6.49
CA GLY A 76 -10.59 44.04 6.02
C GLY A 76 -9.69 43.49 7.11
N LEU A 77 -9.10 44.36 7.92
CA LEU A 77 -8.29 43.96 9.06
C LEU A 77 -9.12 43.18 10.09
N ARG A 78 -10.37 43.60 10.31
CA ARG A 78 -11.27 42.92 11.24
C ARG A 78 -11.69 41.54 10.74
N LEU A 79 -12.04 41.41 9.46
CA LEU A 79 -12.33 40.11 8.83
C LEU A 79 -11.13 39.17 8.92
N LEU A 80 -9.93 39.65 8.56
CA LEU A 80 -8.70 38.86 8.67
C LEU A 80 -8.43 38.41 10.11
N SER A 81 -8.62 39.31 11.07
CA SER A 81 -8.49 38.98 12.49
C SER A 81 -9.48 37.89 12.91
N CYS A 82 -10.73 37.94 12.45
CA CYS A 82 -11.73 36.90 12.71
C CYS A 82 -11.36 35.58 12.04
N THR A 83 -10.88 35.58 10.78
CA THR A 83 -10.43 34.36 10.08
C THR A 83 -9.29 33.69 10.84
N ILE A 84 -8.28 34.48 11.23
CA ILE A 84 -7.14 34.01 12.00
C ILE A 84 -7.59 33.45 13.35
N GLY A 85 -8.48 34.17 14.04
CA GLY A 85 -9.08 33.70 15.29
C GLY A 85 -9.78 32.34 15.17
N LYS A 86 -10.62 32.15 14.14
CA LYS A 86 -11.28 30.86 13.87
C LYS A 86 -10.26 29.76 13.57
N THR A 87 -9.29 30.02 12.71
CA THR A 87 -8.26 29.02 12.36
C THR A 87 -7.42 28.61 13.58
N ILE A 88 -7.15 29.54 14.51
CA ILE A 88 -6.42 29.25 15.76
C ILE A 88 -7.27 28.40 16.70
N GLN A 89 -8.57 28.72 16.86
CA GLN A 89 -9.52 27.93 17.66
C GLN A 89 -9.71 26.52 17.11
N GLU A 90 -9.89 26.37 15.79
CA GLU A 90 -10.06 25.07 15.12
C GLU A 90 -8.81 24.18 15.26
N LYS A 91 -7.62 24.78 15.41
CA LYS A 91 -6.34 24.06 15.49
C LYS A 91 -5.81 23.89 16.92
N ASN A 92 -6.55 24.30 17.96
CA ASN A 92 -6.15 24.18 19.37
C ASN A 92 -4.73 24.69 19.66
N LEU A 93 -4.32 25.79 19.04
CA LEU A 93 -2.99 26.37 19.24
C LEU A 93 -2.99 27.24 20.50
N GLU A 94 -1.95 27.14 21.34
CA GLU A 94 -1.77 28.01 22.51
C GLU A 94 -1.70 29.48 22.07
N ILE A 95 -2.64 30.28 22.58
CA ILE A 95 -2.83 31.67 22.14
C ILE A 95 -2.02 32.59 23.06
N SER A 96 -1.11 33.40 22.49
CA SER A 96 -0.52 34.51 23.24
C SER A 96 -1.63 35.50 23.64
N GLU A 97 -1.62 36.00 24.88
CA GLU A 97 -2.63 36.93 25.43
C GLU A 97 -2.95 38.13 24.52
N PHE A 98 -1.98 38.56 23.70
CA PHE A 98 -2.10 39.59 22.68
C PHE A 98 -3.18 39.31 21.60
N LEU A 99 -3.35 38.04 21.21
CA LEU A 99 -4.33 37.61 20.19
C LEU A 99 -5.72 37.33 20.80
N LEU A 100 -5.81 37.15 22.13
CA LEU A 100 -7.06 36.98 22.88
C LEU A 100 -7.73 38.30 23.24
N THR A 101 -7.01 39.43 23.14
CA THR A 101 -7.62 40.75 23.24
C THR A 101 -8.60 40.96 22.09
N GLN A 102 -9.89 40.73 22.37
CA GLN A 102 -10.97 41.13 21.45
C GLN A 102 -10.69 42.55 20.95
N SER A 103 -10.71 42.72 19.62
CA SER A 103 -10.50 44.01 18.98
C SER A 103 -11.51 45.01 19.56
N ARG A 104 -11.07 45.84 20.51
CA ARG A 104 -11.86 46.96 20.98
C ARG A 104 -12.11 47.86 19.76
N PRO A 105 -13.32 48.42 19.59
CA PRO A 105 -13.60 49.32 18.48
C PRO A 105 -12.54 50.40 18.46
N MET A 106 -11.77 50.44 17.37
CA MET A 106 -10.65 51.36 17.21
C MET A 106 -11.27 52.74 16.94
N THR A 107 -11.61 53.45 18.00
CA THR A 107 -12.13 54.82 17.90
C THR A 107 -10.97 55.76 17.63
N VAL A 108 -11.22 56.87 16.95
CA VAL A 108 -10.23 57.95 16.76
C VAL A 108 -9.65 58.39 18.12
N GLY A 109 -10.46 58.39 19.17
CA GLY A 109 -10.02 58.65 20.54
C GLY A 109 -9.01 57.63 21.08
N TYR A 110 -9.16 56.35 20.75
CA TYR A 110 -8.20 55.30 21.15
C TYR A 110 -6.87 55.41 20.38
N CYS A 111 -6.93 55.72 19.08
CA CYS A 111 -5.73 56.02 18.29
C CYS A 111 -5.01 57.26 18.80
N PHE A 112 -5.77 58.31 19.14
CA PHE A 112 -5.24 59.55 19.69
C PHE A 112 -4.58 59.32 21.06
N GLU A 113 -5.18 58.51 21.95
CA GLU A 113 -4.56 58.19 23.23
C GLU A 113 -3.28 57.36 23.08
N ASN A 114 -3.24 56.37 22.17
CA ASN A 114 -2.01 55.61 21.93
C ASN A 114 -0.92 56.49 21.29
N PHE A 115 -1.28 57.37 20.35
CA PHE A 115 -0.35 58.33 19.76
C PHE A 115 0.15 59.33 20.82
N ARG A 116 -0.72 59.82 21.69
CA ARG A 116 -0.38 60.68 22.82
C ARG A 116 0.59 59.97 23.77
N LYS A 117 0.36 58.70 24.12
CA LYS A 117 1.28 57.92 24.96
C LYS A 117 2.67 57.82 24.33
N VAL A 118 2.75 57.52 23.04
CA VAL A 118 4.03 57.47 22.31
C VAL A 118 4.73 58.83 22.31
N ILE A 119 3.99 59.92 22.05
CA ILE A 119 4.54 61.28 22.12
C ILE A 119 5.01 61.64 23.53
N THR A 120 4.26 61.25 24.56
CA THR A 120 4.61 61.54 25.96
C THR A 120 5.89 60.80 26.33
N THR A 121 6.01 59.51 25.96
CA THR A 121 7.25 58.73 26.16
C THR A 121 8.44 59.31 25.40
N LEU A 122 8.25 59.80 24.17
CA LEU A 122 9.31 60.44 23.39
C LEU A 122 9.72 61.79 24.00
N LEU A 123 8.77 62.58 24.51
CA LEU A 123 9.04 63.84 25.19
C LEU A 123 9.78 63.62 26.53
N ASP A 124 9.42 62.57 27.27
CA ASP A 124 10.12 62.18 28.51
C ASP A 124 11.56 61.71 28.21
N GLN A 125 11.76 60.99 27.11
CA GLN A 125 13.09 60.59 26.61
C GLN A 125 13.92 61.80 26.13
N MET A 126 13.29 62.80 25.50
CA MET A 126 13.98 64.03 25.10
C MET A 126 14.33 64.91 26.30
N ASN A 127 13.46 65.00 27.31
CA ASN A 127 13.72 65.74 28.55
C ASN A 127 14.81 65.08 29.41
N THR A 128 14.86 63.74 29.45
CA THR A 128 15.96 63.03 30.12
C THR A 128 17.30 63.21 29.39
N ASN A 129 17.31 63.29 28.05
CA ASN A 129 18.52 63.60 27.27
C ASN A 129 18.96 65.08 27.38
N LEU A 130 18.03 66.03 27.48
CA LEU A 130 18.33 67.45 27.71
C LEU A 130 18.89 67.69 29.12
N ASN A 131 18.38 66.99 30.13
CA ASN A 131 18.91 67.07 31.50
C ASN A 131 20.28 66.38 31.63
N ALA A 132 20.54 65.30 30.87
CA ALA A 132 21.86 64.66 30.81
C ALA A 132 22.94 65.52 30.11
N GLN A 133 22.55 66.39 29.15
CA GLN A 133 23.45 67.39 28.55
C GLN A 133 23.57 68.69 29.36
N GLY A 134 22.56 69.04 30.17
CA GLY A 134 22.59 70.21 31.06
C GLY A 134 23.54 70.07 32.25
N ASP A 135 23.73 68.86 32.77
CA ASP A 135 24.65 68.60 33.90
C ASP A 135 26.12 68.46 33.47
N GLN A 136 26.43 68.36 32.16
CA GLN A 136 27.81 68.37 31.63
C GLN A 136 28.31 69.78 31.25
N LEU A 137 27.46 70.80 31.25
CA LEU A 137 27.82 72.20 30.91
C LEU A 137 27.67 73.18 32.09
N ARG A 138 27.39 72.69 33.30
CA ARG A 138 27.40 73.47 34.55
C ARG A 138 28.78 73.47 35.20
N GLY A 139 29.77 73.93 34.45
CA GLY A 139 31.15 73.95 34.88
C GLY A 139 32.01 74.93 34.12
N GLN A 140 31.55 76.16 33.86
CA GLN A 140 32.37 77.37 33.70
C GLN A 140 31.49 78.59 33.37
N ASN A 141 31.58 79.61 34.25
CA ASN A 141 31.51 81.07 34.05
C ASN A 141 31.01 81.57 32.68
N GLY A 142 30.11 82.54 32.50
CA GLY A 142 29.66 83.63 33.36
C GLY A 142 29.46 84.88 32.47
N LYS A 143 28.44 85.69 32.82
CA LYS A 143 28.18 87.09 32.42
C LYS A 143 27.66 87.40 31.00
N ASP A 144 26.45 87.99 31.01
CA ASP A 144 26.03 89.22 30.34
C ASP A 144 26.35 89.37 28.83
N THR A 145 25.44 89.70 27.92
CA THR A 145 24.40 90.73 28.02
C THR A 145 23.45 90.60 26.82
N ALA A 146 22.18 90.88 27.04
CA ALA A 146 21.16 91.02 26.01
C ALA A 146 21.35 92.31 25.20
N ILE A 147 21.08 92.28 23.89
CA ILE A 147 20.81 93.49 23.09
C ILE A 147 19.45 93.32 22.42
N THR A 148 18.47 94.01 22.99
CA THR A 148 17.14 94.27 22.45
C THR A 148 17.09 95.64 21.80
N ASN A 149 16.39 95.71 20.66
CA ASN A 149 15.59 96.82 20.13
C ASN A 149 16.25 98.17 19.81
N CYS A 150 16.27 98.53 18.53
CA CYS A 150 16.19 99.92 18.08
C CYS A 150 14.94 100.09 17.21
N LYS A 151 13.91 100.71 17.79
CA LYS A 151 12.74 101.27 17.12
C LYS A 151 12.81 102.79 17.23
N THR A 152 12.43 103.42 16.12
CA THR A 152 11.70 104.70 15.97
C THR A 152 12.40 106.05 16.16
N GLN A 153 12.19 106.84 15.10
CA GLN A 153 11.73 108.24 15.06
C GLN A 153 12.73 109.38 15.26
N THR A 154 12.93 110.07 14.14
CA THR A 154 13.18 111.50 13.97
C THR A 154 12.40 112.38 14.93
N ASP A 155 13.11 113.04 15.83
CA ASP A 155 12.71 114.31 16.44
C ASP A 155 13.62 115.42 15.92
N ILE A 156 12.99 116.35 15.19
CA ILE A 156 13.58 117.62 14.76
C ILE A 156 13.34 118.62 15.90
N ILE A 157 14.39 119.37 16.23
CA ILE A 157 14.46 120.49 17.19
C ILE A 157 14.56 120.07 18.68
N SER A 158 15.74 119.57 19.07
CA SER A 158 16.19 119.71 20.45
C SER A 158 16.58 121.17 20.70
N LYS A 159 15.84 121.77 21.63
CA LYS A 159 15.98 123.13 22.11
C LYS A 159 17.12 123.18 23.12
N ALA A 160 18.36 123.05 22.66
CA ALA A 160 19.56 123.33 23.44
C ALA A 160 20.74 123.53 22.46
N THR A 161 21.63 124.46 22.80
CA THR A 161 22.89 124.75 22.10
C THR A 161 22.75 125.26 20.65
N CYS A 162 22.13 126.43 20.50
CA CYS A 162 22.46 127.29 19.36
C CYS A 162 23.62 128.20 19.76
N ASP A 163 24.83 127.90 19.30
CA ASP A 163 26.01 128.76 19.48
C ASP A 163 25.87 130.12 18.75
N SER A 164 24.83 130.30 17.93
CA SER A 164 24.45 131.61 17.40
C SER A 164 23.74 132.49 18.45
N CYS A 165 23.10 131.91 19.47
CA CYS A 165 22.53 132.68 20.58
C CYS A 165 23.63 133.17 21.54
N SER A 166 24.71 132.39 21.73
CA SER A 166 25.88 132.81 22.51
C SER A 166 26.66 133.93 21.81
N SER A 167 26.82 133.83 20.49
CA SER A 167 27.40 134.89 19.66
C SER A 167 26.50 136.12 19.56
N ALA A 168 25.17 135.94 19.50
CA ALA A 168 24.21 137.04 19.52
C ALA A 168 24.14 137.73 20.89
N ILE A 169 24.28 137.00 22.01
CA ILE A 169 24.36 137.58 23.36
C ILE A 169 25.70 138.30 23.57
N MET A 170 26.82 137.77 23.08
CA MET A 170 28.12 138.47 23.10
C MET A 170 28.12 139.72 22.22
N SER A 171 27.50 139.67 21.03
CA SER A 171 27.34 140.84 20.17
C SER A 171 26.33 141.84 20.73
N MET A 172 25.23 141.40 21.36
CA MET A 172 24.30 142.28 22.08
C MET A 172 24.94 142.91 23.32
N LYS A 173 25.85 142.21 24.01
CA LYS A 173 26.62 142.74 25.14
C LYS A 173 27.67 143.75 24.67
N PHE A 174 28.37 143.47 23.58
CA PHE A 174 29.29 144.41 22.92
C PHE A 174 28.55 145.67 22.40
N LEU A 175 27.33 145.50 21.87
CA LEU A 175 26.48 146.61 21.44
C LEU A 175 25.90 147.39 22.63
N LEU A 176 25.46 146.75 23.72
CA LEU A 176 25.01 147.41 24.95
C LEU A 176 26.15 148.21 25.61
N ASP A 177 27.38 147.69 25.58
CA ASP A 177 28.58 148.42 26.02
C ASP A 177 28.91 149.61 25.07
N MET A 178 28.58 149.48 23.78
CA MET A 178 28.67 150.58 22.80
C MET A 178 27.55 151.63 22.92
N PHE A 179 26.36 151.26 23.43
CA PHE A 179 25.19 152.13 23.61
C PHE A 179 25.23 153.01 24.87
N ASN A 180 26.31 152.93 25.67
CA ASN A 180 26.58 153.87 26.78
C ASN A 180 27.26 155.18 26.33
N ILE A 181 27.41 155.42 25.02
CA ILE A 181 27.97 156.66 24.45
C ILE A 181 26.91 157.34 23.58
N THR A 182 26.42 158.48 24.09
CA THR A 182 25.74 159.63 23.44
C THR A 182 24.88 159.42 22.17
N LYS A 183 23.60 159.77 22.32
CA LYS A 183 22.56 159.97 21.29
C LYS A 183 23.09 160.61 19.98
N GLY A 184 23.19 159.80 18.94
CA GLY A 184 23.32 160.20 17.53
C GLY A 184 23.34 158.94 16.65
N ASP A 185 22.57 158.92 15.57
CA ASP A 185 22.60 157.90 14.49
C ASP A 185 21.83 156.58 14.66
N ILE A 186 20.49 156.68 14.70
CA ILE A 186 19.53 155.55 14.62
C ILE A 186 19.44 154.90 13.22
N TYR A 187 20.00 155.53 12.17
CA TYR A 187 19.85 155.04 10.78
C TYR A 187 20.93 154.02 10.36
N GLN A 188 22.14 154.07 10.94
CA GLN A 188 23.22 153.12 10.63
C GLN A 188 22.99 151.75 11.30
N ILE A 189 22.21 151.71 12.39
CA ILE A 189 21.88 150.49 13.15
C ILE A 189 21.00 149.53 12.33
N ARG A 190 19.99 150.03 11.60
CA ARG A 190 19.09 149.17 10.79
C ARG A 190 19.78 148.50 9.59
N GLN A 191 20.80 149.14 9.03
CA GLN A 191 21.54 148.58 7.89
C GLN A 191 22.54 147.50 8.35
N ALA A 192 23.12 147.68 9.54
CA ALA A 192 23.92 146.64 10.20
C ALA A 192 23.07 145.43 10.62
N GLU A 193 21.83 145.64 11.09
CA GLU A 193 20.89 144.56 11.42
C GLU A 193 20.53 143.69 10.20
N SER A 194 20.25 144.31 9.03
CA SER A 194 19.97 143.57 7.79
C SER A 194 21.18 142.76 7.31
N ASN A 195 22.37 143.37 7.30
CA ASN A 195 23.60 142.70 6.86
C ASN A 195 24.00 141.56 7.81
N ILE A 196 23.80 141.72 9.12
CA ILE A 196 24.04 140.65 10.10
C ILE A 196 23.03 139.51 9.90
N HIS A 197 21.77 139.82 9.62
CA HIS A 197 20.76 138.81 9.33
C HIS A 197 21.12 137.99 8.08
N ASP A 198 21.50 138.65 6.99
CA ASP A 198 21.93 138.00 5.74
C ASP A 198 23.18 137.13 5.92
N ILE A 199 24.18 137.60 6.69
CA ILE A 199 25.40 136.83 7.00
C ILE A 199 25.06 135.60 7.85
N THR A 200 24.18 135.72 8.86
CA THR A 200 23.74 134.57 9.66
C THR A 200 22.90 133.57 8.85
N GLN A 201 22.05 134.05 7.94
CA GLN A 201 21.27 133.19 7.05
C GLN A 201 22.17 132.42 6.08
N PHE A 202 23.20 133.07 5.53
CA PHE A 202 24.20 132.43 4.67
C PHE A 202 25.03 131.38 5.43
N GLY A 203 25.46 131.68 6.66
CA GLY A 203 26.18 130.72 7.52
C GLY A 203 25.34 129.52 7.97
N CYS A 204 24.03 129.70 8.16
CA CYS A 204 23.09 128.60 8.40
C CYS A 204 22.86 127.76 7.14
N MET A 205 22.78 128.41 5.96
CA MET A 205 22.64 127.74 4.67
C MET A 205 23.86 126.87 4.35
N LEU A 206 25.08 127.39 4.54
CA LEU A 206 26.31 126.60 4.35
C LEU A 206 26.39 125.38 5.27
N ARG A 207 25.98 125.51 6.54
CA ARG A 207 25.92 124.38 7.47
C ARG A 207 24.86 123.36 7.09
N ALA A 208 23.70 123.81 6.62
CA ALA A 208 22.65 122.92 6.10
C ALA A 208 23.15 122.17 4.85
N THR A 209 23.82 122.86 3.92
CA THR A 209 24.40 122.25 2.71
C THR A 209 25.49 121.24 3.05
N ALA A 210 26.40 121.55 3.99
CA ALA A 210 27.44 120.62 4.43
C ALA A 210 26.86 119.38 5.14
N SER A 211 25.80 119.56 5.93
CA SER A 211 25.07 118.45 6.57
C SER A 211 24.39 117.56 5.53
N ILE A 212 23.73 118.16 4.54
CA ILE A 212 23.12 117.44 3.40
C ILE A 212 24.18 116.69 2.59
N GLU A 213 25.32 117.31 2.31
CA GLU A 213 26.43 116.66 1.59
C GLU A 213 26.97 115.45 2.37
N THR A 214 27.12 115.58 3.70
CA THR A 214 27.56 114.48 4.56
C THR A 214 26.54 113.34 4.55
N GLN A 215 25.25 113.64 4.71
CA GLN A 215 24.18 112.63 4.62
C GLN A 215 24.10 111.97 3.24
N LEU A 216 24.32 112.72 2.17
CA LEU A 216 24.38 112.18 0.81
C LEU A 216 25.57 111.24 0.63
N LYS A 217 26.75 111.58 1.16
CA LYS A 217 27.92 110.69 1.14
C LYS A 217 27.65 109.40 1.91
N GLU A 218 27.09 109.49 3.11
CA GLU A 218 26.71 108.31 3.90
C GLU A 218 25.67 107.43 3.19
N LEU A 219 24.70 108.04 2.49
CA LEU A 219 23.71 107.29 1.70
C LEU A 219 24.34 106.62 0.47
N ILE A 220 25.27 107.29 -0.21
CA ILE A 220 26.02 106.71 -1.33
C ILE A 220 26.87 105.53 -0.86
N GLU A 221 27.56 105.65 0.26
CA GLU A 221 28.35 104.56 0.85
C GLU A 221 27.47 103.37 1.23
N LYS A 222 26.30 103.61 1.85
CA LYS A 222 25.31 102.56 2.13
C LYS A 222 24.78 101.90 0.86
N LEU A 223 24.56 102.67 -0.20
CA LEU A 223 24.09 102.15 -1.49
C LEU A 223 25.15 101.27 -2.16
N ILE A 224 26.43 101.67 -2.11
CA ILE A 224 27.55 100.87 -2.65
C ILE A 224 27.68 99.56 -1.86
N ALA A 225 27.63 99.62 -0.52
CA ALA A 225 27.70 98.42 0.32
C ALA A 225 26.53 97.46 0.03
N ALA A 226 25.32 97.98 -0.17
CA ALA A 226 24.15 97.18 -0.54
C ALA A 226 24.26 96.58 -1.95
N ASP A 227 24.85 97.30 -2.92
CA ASP A 227 25.10 96.78 -4.26
C ASP A 227 26.13 95.64 -4.24
N ASP A 228 27.19 95.76 -3.45
CA ASP A 228 28.18 94.70 -3.27
C ASP A 228 27.61 93.47 -2.55
N GLU A 229 26.75 93.66 -1.54
CA GLU A 229 25.99 92.57 -0.93
C GLU A 229 25.08 91.89 -1.95
N ASN A 230 24.39 92.66 -2.79
CA ASN A 230 23.51 92.13 -3.83
C ASN A 230 24.29 91.32 -4.88
N LYS A 231 25.48 91.77 -5.30
CA LYS A 231 26.37 90.99 -6.18
C LYS A 231 26.76 89.66 -5.55
N ASN A 232 27.10 89.65 -4.25
CA ASN A 232 27.43 88.43 -3.51
C ASN A 232 26.23 87.48 -3.36
N LEU A 233 25.01 88.02 -3.19
CA LEU A 233 23.80 87.20 -3.17
C LEU A 233 23.49 86.60 -4.54
N VAL A 234 23.68 87.36 -5.62
CA VAL A 234 23.51 86.87 -7.00
C VAL A 234 24.49 85.74 -7.33
N THR A 235 25.75 85.84 -6.93
CA THR A 235 26.73 84.75 -7.12
C THR A 235 26.33 83.51 -6.32
N LYS A 236 25.93 83.66 -5.05
CA LYS A 236 25.44 82.55 -4.21
C LYS A 236 24.19 81.87 -4.78
N ILE A 237 23.26 82.64 -5.36
CA ILE A 237 22.08 82.09 -6.04
C ILE A 237 22.48 81.26 -7.26
N LYS A 238 23.44 81.74 -8.06
CA LYS A 238 23.95 80.98 -9.22
C LYS A 238 24.59 79.66 -8.78
N GLU A 239 25.40 79.67 -7.73
CA GLU A 239 26.01 78.45 -7.17
C GLU A 239 24.95 77.45 -6.68
N LEU A 240 23.98 77.92 -5.89
CA LEU A 240 22.87 77.08 -5.42
C LEU A 240 22.05 76.51 -6.58
N THR A 241 21.84 77.29 -7.64
CA THR A 241 21.13 76.83 -8.86
C THR A 241 21.87 75.69 -9.55
N VAL A 242 23.20 75.80 -9.68
CA VAL A 242 24.04 74.73 -10.24
C VAL A 242 24.00 73.49 -9.35
N GLN A 243 24.12 73.65 -8.03
CA GLN A 243 24.01 72.53 -7.09
C GLN A 243 22.66 71.82 -7.18
N LEU A 244 21.57 72.58 -7.29
CA LEU A 244 20.22 72.03 -7.43
C LEU A 244 20.08 71.25 -8.74
N LYS A 245 20.58 71.79 -9.86
CA LYS A 245 20.59 71.09 -11.16
C LYS A 245 21.35 69.76 -11.09
N ASN A 246 22.52 69.74 -10.43
CA ASN A 246 23.31 68.52 -10.25
C ASN A 246 22.59 67.48 -9.37
N LYS A 247 21.94 67.91 -8.29
CA LYS A 247 21.12 67.03 -7.44
C LYS A 247 19.93 66.45 -8.20
N THR A 248 19.23 67.26 -9.00
CA THR A 248 18.14 66.79 -9.86
C THR A 248 18.62 65.75 -10.87
N GLY A 249 19.78 65.98 -11.51
CA GLY A 249 20.41 64.99 -12.39
C GLY A 249 20.71 63.67 -11.66
N SER A 250 21.23 63.74 -10.43
CA SER A 250 21.49 62.56 -9.61
C SER A 250 20.21 61.81 -9.25
N ILE A 251 19.13 62.52 -8.91
CA ILE A 251 17.82 61.92 -8.65
C ILE A 251 17.29 61.20 -9.90
N THR A 252 17.43 61.79 -11.09
CA THR A 252 16.99 61.14 -12.33
C THR A 252 17.76 59.85 -12.63
N LEU A 253 19.07 59.81 -12.35
CA LEU A 253 19.87 58.59 -12.50
C LEU A 253 19.44 57.50 -11.52
N LEU A 254 19.22 57.85 -10.25
CA LEU A 254 18.72 56.91 -9.24
C LEU A 254 17.31 56.39 -9.56
N GLN A 255 16.44 57.22 -10.15
CA GLN A 255 15.13 56.77 -10.63
C GLN A 255 15.24 55.75 -11.75
N LEU A 256 16.14 55.98 -12.71
CA LEU A 256 16.41 55.02 -13.79
C LEU A 256 16.94 53.70 -13.22
N GLU A 257 17.91 53.76 -12.31
CA GLU A 257 18.45 52.56 -11.64
C GLU A 257 17.35 51.78 -10.90
N ASN A 258 16.51 52.47 -10.12
CA ASN A 258 15.41 51.85 -9.40
C ASN A 258 14.40 51.17 -10.35
N ASN A 259 14.12 51.78 -11.50
CA ASN A 259 13.28 51.17 -12.52
C ASN A 259 13.91 49.89 -13.10
N THR A 260 15.22 49.91 -13.40
CA THR A 260 15.93 48.72 -13.90
C THR A 260 15.97 47.58 -12.87
N LEU A 261 16.13 47.90 -11.59
CA LEU A 261 16.08 46.93 -10.49
C LEU A 261 14.68 46.36 -10.33
N SER A 262 13.64 47.20 -10.40
CA SER A 262 12.24 46.78 -10.35
C SER A 262 11.89 45.79 -11.47
N ASP A 263 12.32 46.06 -12.70
CA ASP A 263 12.09 45.15 -13.83
C ASP A 263 12.90 43.85 -13.71
N SER A 264 14.11 43.93 -13.17
CA SER A 264 14.93 42.74 -12.87
C SER A 264 14.25 41.86 -11.81
N LEU A 265 13.67 42.47 -10.78
CA LEU A 265 12.91 41.78 -9.73
C LEU A 265 11.67 41.10 -10.31
N LYS A 266 10.92 41.76 -11.21
CA LYS A 266 9.80 41.12 -11.92
C LYS A 266 10.25 39.88 -12.71
N LYS A 267 11.37 39.96 -13.44
CA LYS A 267 11.92 38.81 -14.18
C LYS A 267 12.30 37.66 -13.26
N VAL A 268 12.93 37.96 -12.12
CA VAL A 268 13.27 36.94 -11.11
C VAL A 268 12.00 36.30 -10.55
N ARG A 269 10.96 37.09 -10.23
CA ARG A 269 9.69 36.58 -9.72
C ARG A 269 9.02 35.61 -10.70
N VAL A 270 9.04 35.92 -11.99
CA VAL A 270 8.53 35.00 -13.04
C VAL A 270 9.34 33.70 -13.09
N LYS A 271 10.67 33.79 -12.97
CA LYS A 271 11.53 32.59 -12.90
C LYS A 271 11.21 31.73 -11.67
N VAL A 272 11.01 32.35 -10.51
CA VAL A 272 10.64 31.65 -9.27
C VAL A 272 9.33 30.89 -9.46
N ILE A 273 8.27 31.54 -9.97
CA ILE A 273 6.98 30.89 -10.25
C ILE A 273 7.14 29.71 -11.22
N THR A 274 7.98 29.87 -12.25
CA THR A 274 8.25 28.80 -13.23
C THR A 274 8.95 27.61 -12.58
N LEU A 275 9.89 27.87 -11.68
CA LEU A 275 10.59 26.82 -10.93
C LEU A 275 9.67 26.13 -9.91
N GLU A 276 8.82 26.88 -9.22
CA GLU A 276 7.80 26.34 -8.30
C GLU A 276 6.84 25.39 -9.04
N ASN A 277 6.36 25.80 -10.22
CA ASN A 277 5.52 24.93 -11.06
C ASN A 277 6.27 23.66 -11.48
N LYS A 278 7.54 23.79 -11.89
CA LYS A 278 8.37 22.63 -12.26
C LYS A 278 8.61 21.68 -11.08
N ILE A 279 8.80 22.21 -9.87
CA ILE A 279 8.92 21.40 -8.65
C ILE A 279 7.61 20.64 -8.41
N SER A 280 6.46 21.32 -8.50
CA SER A 280 5.15 20.68 -8.33
C SER A 280 4.90 19.57 -9.35
N ASP A 281 5.31 19.77 -10.62
CA ASP A 281 5.17 18.74 -11.65
C ASP A 281 6.09 17.54 -11.38
N LEU A 282 7.33 17.77 -10.95
CA LEU A 282 8.25 16.70 -10.55
C LEU A 282 7.75 15.93 -9.31
N GLU A 283 7.11 16.59 -8.36
CA GLU A 283 6.49 15.94 -7.20
C GLU A 283 5.34 15.02 -7.61
N LYS A 284 4.51 15.45 -8.57
CA LYS A 284 3.44 14.60 -9.14
C LYS A 284 4.02 13.39 -9.88
N GLU A 285 5.07 13.57 -10.67
CA GLU A 285 5.76 12.46 -11.36
C GLU A 285 6.35 11.47 -10.35
N LYS A 286 7.00 11.99 -9.29
CA LYS A 286 7.53 11.16 -8.20
C LYS A 286 6.44 10.31 -7.54
N HIS A 287 5.30 10.92 -7.19
CA HIS A 287 4.18 10.16 -6.61
C HIS A 287 3.63 9.08 -7.54
N LYS A 288 3.52 9.37 -8.84
CA LYS A 288 3.10 8.37 -9.84
C LYS A 288 4.08 7.20 -9.93
N ASP A 289 5.38 7.45 -9.81
CA ASP A 289 6.38 6.39 -9.81
C ASP A 289 6.41 5.61 -8.49
N GLU A 290 6.19 6.26 -7.35
CA GLU A 290 5.98 5.57 -6.06
C GLU A 290 4.78 4.61 -6.10
N GLU A 291 3.65 5.03 -6.69
CA GLU A 291 2.49 4.16 -6.91
C GLU A 291 2.82 2.95 -7.80
N LYS A 292 3.54 3.17 -8.91
CA LYS A 292 4.00 2.06 -9.79
C LYS A 292 4.89 1.08 -9.04
N ILE A 293 5.85 1.57 -8.25
CA ILE A 293 6.74 0.74 -7.43
C ILE A 293 5.93 -0.10 -6.44
N THR A 294 4.93 0.51 -5.79
CA THR A 294 4.05 -0.16 -4.84
C THR A 294 3.26 -1.28 -5.52
N ASN A 295 2.69 -1.01 -6.70
CA ASN A 295 1.98 -2.01 -7.51
C ASN A 295 2.90 -3.17 -7.94
N LEU A 296 4.10 -2.87 -8.45
CA LEU A 296 5.07 -3.89 -8.85
C LEU A 296 5.51 -4.76 -7.66
N ASN A 297 5.68 -4.18 -6.48
CA ASN A 297 6.01 -4.92 -5.27
C ASN A 297 4.88 -5.87 -4.86
N ASN A 298 3.61 -5.47 -5.01
CA ASN A 298 2.46 -6.33 -4.75
C ASN A 298 2.39 -7.49 -5.75
N ILE A 299 2.57 -7.21 -7.04
CA ILE A 299 2.65 -8.26 -8.08
C ILE A 299 3.78 -9.24 -7.79
N ASN A 300 4.95 -8.75 -7.36
CA ASN A 300 6.09 -9.61 -7.02
C ASN A 300 5.79 -10.50 -5.80
N LYS A 301 5.08 -9.99 -4.78
CA LYS A 301 4.63 -10.81 -3.63
C LYS A 301 3.68 -11.92 -4.07
N GLU A 302 2.72 -11.60 -4.94
CA GLU A 302 1.77 -12.59 -5.47
C GLU A 302 2.48 -13.66 -6.31
N LEU A 303 3.39 -13.25 -7.20
CA LEU A 303 4.21 -14.19 -7.98
C LEU A 303 5.04 -15.11 -7.08
N ASN A 304 5.68 -14.58 -6.03
CA ASN A 304 6.45 -15.39 -5.08
C ASN A 304 5.56 -16.40 -4.35
N SER A 305 4.35 -16.01 -3.95
CA SER A 305 3.37 -16.93 -3.36
C SER A 305 3.00 -18.05 -4.34
N ASN A 306 2.71 -17.69 -5.60
CA ASN A 306 2.39 -18.67 -6.64
C ASN A 306 3.55 -19.64 -6.90
N VAL A 307 4.80 -19.15 -6.92
CA VAL A 307 5.99 -20.01 -7.07
C VAL A 307 6.12 -21.01 -5.92
N LEU A 308 5.83 -20.61 -4.67
CA LEU A 308 5.79 -21.52 -3.53
C LEU A 308 4.73 -22.62 -3.71
N ILE A 309 3.50 -22.24 -4.10
CA ILE A 309 2.42 -23.19 -4.38
C ILE A 309 2.81 -24.16 -5.50
N PHE A 310 3.43 -23.67 -6.59
CA PHE A 310 3.91 -24.53 -7.67
C PHE A 310 5.00 -25.49 -7.21
N LYS A 311 5.90 -25.04 -6.33
CA LYS A 311 6.96 -25.88 -5.76
C LYS A 311 6.37 -27.01 -4.91
N GLU A 312 5.43 -26.69 -4.02
CA GLU A 312 4.73 -27.69 -3.20
C GLU A 312 3.97 -28.71 -4.05
N ASN A 313 3.24 -28.24 -5.07
CA ASN A 313 2.53 -29.11 -6.01
C ASN A 313 3.49 -30.03 -6.77
N ASN A 314 4.64 -29.52 -7.21
CA ASN A 314 5.66 -30.33 -7.89
C ASN A 314 6.26 -31.40 -6.97
N ASP A 315 6.50 -31.07 -5.70
CA ASP A 315 7.01 -32.05 -4.73
C ASP A 315 5.95 -33.12 -4.42
N ARG A 316 4.65 -32.75 -4.33
CA ARG A 316 3.55 -33.73 -4.26
C ARG A 316 3.53 -34.65 -5.48
N LEU A 317 3.62 -34.11 -6.70
CA LEU A 317 3.65 -34.91 -7.92
C LEU A 317 4.85 -35.87 -7.98
N LYS A 318 6.01 -35.50 -7.44
CA LYS A 318 7.16 -36.42 -7.32
C LYS A 318 6.84 -37.59 -6.38
N CYS A 319 6.18 -37.33 -5.25
CA CYS A 319 5.74 -38.37 -4.33
C CYS A 319 4.71 -39.31 -5.00
N ASP A 320 3.70 -38.75 -5.68
CA ASP A 320 2.69 -39.53 -6.40
C ASP A 320 3.33 -40.41 -7.49
N LYS A 321 4.29 -39.87 -8.24
CA LYS A 321 5.05 -40.62 -9.25
C LYS A 321 5.85 -41.77 -8.63
N LYS A 322 6.45 -41.57 -7.45
CA LYS A 322 7.15 -42.63 -6.72
C LYS A 322 6.19 -43.73 -6.28
N ALA A 323 5.06 -43.37 -5.66
CA ALA A 323 4.03 -44.31 -5.24
C ALA A 323 3.46 -45.10 -6.43
N LEU A 324 3.23 -44.45 -7.57
CA LEU A 324 2.77 -45.10 -8.79
C LEU A 324 3.80 -46.11 -9.32
N ARG A 325 5.09 -45.78 -9.32
CA ARG A 325 6.16 -46.72 -9.69
C ARG A 325 6.18 -47.96 -8.80
N GLU A 326 6.07 -47.76 -7.49
CA GLU A 326 5.99 -48.86 -6.53
C GLU A 326 4.78 -49.76 -6.78
N ASN A 327 3.61 -49.18 -7.08
CA ASN A 327 2.41 -49.93 -7.41
C ASN A 327 2.53 -50.69 -8.73
N VAL A 328 3.12 -50.07 -9.76
CA VAL A 328 3.41 -50.75 -11.04
C VAL A 328 4.33 -51.95 -10.82
N GLU A 329 5.36 -51.82 -9.97
CA GLU A 329 6.26 -52.93 -9.66
C GLU A 329 5.54 -54.05 -8.90
N LYS A 330 4.67 -53.72 -7.94
CA LYS A 330 3.81 -54.71 -7.27
C LYS A 330 2.93 -55.47 -8.26
N ILE A 331 2.28 -54.75 -9.20
CA ILE A 331 1.46 -55.37 -10.25
C ILE A 331 2.32 -56.25 -11.16
N ARG A 332 3.53 -55.81 -11.53
CA ARG A 332 4.47 -56.59 -12.34
C ARG A 332 4.84 -57.91 -11.66
N ILE A 333 5.10 -57.88 -10.36
CA ILE A 333 5.37 -59.09 -9.56
C ILE A 333 4.14 -60.01 -9.54
N LEU A 334 2.94 -59.46 -9.30
CA LEU A 334 1.69 -60.22 -9.32
C LEU A 334 1.45 -60.90 -10.68
N LEU A 335 1.67 -60.20 -11.79
CA LEU A 335 1.58 -60.76 -13.15
C LEU A 335 2.59 -61.90 -13.36
N LYS A 336 3.83 -61.75 -12.88
CA LYS A 336 4.84 -62.83 -12.94
C LYS A 336 4.41 -64.05 -12.14
N ASN A 337 3.77 -63.86 -10.98
CA ASN A 337 3.22 -64.96 -10.19
C ASN A 337 2.04 -65.64 -10.92
N LEU A 338 1.17 -64.87 -11.57
CA LEU A 338 0.07 -65.38 -12.40
C LEU A 338 0.56 -66.15 -13.63
N GLN A 339 1.74 -65.86 -14.19
CA GLN A 339 2.34 -66.71 -15.23
C GLN A 339 2.59 -68.16 -14.76
N GLY A 340 2.57 -68.41 -13.44
CA GLY A 340 2.48 -69.75 -12.86
C GLY A 340 1.24 -70.56 -13.27
N ILE A 341 0.23 -69.93 -13.89
CA ILE A 341 -0.91 -70.60 -14.54
C ILE A 341 -0.46 -71.61 -15.60
N SER A 342 0.71 -71.43 -16.22
CA SER A 342 1.32 -72.43 -17.12
C SER A 342 1.48 -73.80 -16.44
N LYS A 343 1.93 -73.83 -15.18
CA LYS A 343 2.05 -75.07 -14.38
C LYS A 343 0.69 -75.67 -14.04
N LEU A 344 -0.35 -74.85 -13.86
CA LEU A 344 -1.72 -75.34 -13.69
C LEU A 344 -2.26 -75.96 -14.99
N LYS A 345 -1.97 -75.34 -16.15
CA LYS A 345 -2.33 -75.89 -17.46
C LYS A 345 -1.63 -77.23 -17.73
N GLU A 346 -0.35 -77.35 -17.39
CA GLU A 346 0.38 -78.62 -17.46
C GLU A 346 -0.24 -79.69 -16.54
N LYS A 347 -0.56 -79.34 -15.29
CA LYS A 347 -1.25 -80.26 -14.37
C LYS A 347 -2.61 -80.70 -14.92
N LEU A 348 -3.37 -79.79 -15.54
CA LEU A 348 -4.66 -80.11 -16.15
C LEU A 348 -4.49 -81.12 -17.30
N LEU A 349 -3.53 -80.91 -18.20
CA LEU A 349 -3.25 -81.85 -19.31
C LEU A 349 -2.88 -83.24 -18.80
N VAL A 350 -2.09 -83.34 -17.71
CA VAL A 350 -1.76 -84.63 -17.07
C VAL A 350 -3.00 -85.28 -16.45
N ILE A 351 -3.91 -84.51 -15.87
CA ILE A 351 -5.17 -85.04 -15.34
C ILE A 351 -6.06 -85.53 -16.48
N GLU A 352 -6.19 -84.77 -17.58
CA GLU A 352 -6.95 -85.14 -18.77
C GLU A 352 -6.43 -86.44 -19.40
N SER A 353 -5.11 -86.61 -19.49
CA SER A 353 -4.51 -87.85 -20.01
C SER A 353 -4.77 -89.04 -19.09
N LYS A 354 -4.68 -88.85 -17.76
CA LYS A 354 -5.02 -89.88 -16.78
C LYS A 354 -6.50 -90.26 -16.85
N LEU A 355 -7.38 -89.28 -17.03
CA LEU A 355 -8.82 -89.52 -17.19
C LEU A 355 -9.10 -90.37 -18.44
N HIS A 356 -8.48 -90.07 -19.57
CA HIS A 356 -8.58 -90.90 -20.78
C HIS A 356 -8.10 -92.34 -20.53
N SER A 357 -6.95 -92.50 -19.89
CA SER A 357 -6.44 -93.83 -19.52
C SER A 357 -7.40 -94.58 -18.59
N PHE A 358 -8.02 -93.91 -17.61
CA PHE A 358 -9.05 -94.52 -16.78
C PHE A 358 -10.28 -94.92 -17.60
N GLN A 359 -10.67 -94.12 -18.57
CA GLN A 359 -11.82 -94.41 -19.43
C GLN A 359 -11.56 -95.63 -20.32
N ASP A 360 -10.35 -95.78 -20.86
CA ASP A 360 -9.92 -96.97 -21.60
C ASP A 360 -9.89 -98.21 -20.69
N MET A 361 -9.32 -98.10 -19.48
CA MET A 361 -9.35 -99.18 -18.50
C MET A 361 -10.78 -99.59 -18.12
N PHE A 362 -11.70 -98.63 -17.99
CA PHE A 362 -13.12 -98.92 -17.75
C PHE A 362 -13.77 -99.65 -18.93
N LYS A 363 -13.43 -99.28 -20.17
CA LYS A 363 -13.91 -99.95 -21.37
C LYS A 363 -13.41 -101.39 -21.42
N ASP A 364 -12.13 -101.61 -21.13
CA ASP A 364 -11.54 -102.95 -21.07
C ASP A 364 -12.16 -103.79 -19.95
N LEU A 365 -12.39 -103.19 -18.78
CA LEU A 365 -13.10 -103.84 -17.68
C LEU A 365 -14.53 -104.23 -18.10
N ASN A 366 -15.24 -103.33 -18.78
CA ASN A 366 -16.61 -103.59 -19.23
C ASN A 366 -16.64 -104.73 -20.27
N ASN A 367 -15.69 -104.74 -21.21
CA ASN A 367 -15.54 -105.84 -22.17
C ASN A 367 -15.23 -107.18 -21.47
N ALA A 368 -14.37 -107.16 -20.45
CA ALA A 368 -14.06 -108.35 -19.65
C ALA A 368 -15.30 -108.86 -18.88
N VAL A 369 -16.11 -107.96 -18.32
CA VAL A 369 -17.39 -108.30 -17.67
C VAL A 369 -18.38 -108.90 -18.66
N GLU A 370 -18.52 -108.34 -19.87
CA GLU A 370 -19.38 -108.91 -20.92
C GLU A 370 -18.90 -110.31 -21.36
N ALA A 371 -17.59 -110.50 -21.51
CA ALA A 371 -16.99 -111.81 -21.82
C ALA A 371 -17.24 -112.84 -20.71
N LEU A 372 -17.16 -112.42 -19.44
CA LEU A 372 -17.52 -113.28 -18.31
C LEU A 372 -19.02 -113.62 -18.31
N ASN A 373 -19.88 -112.64 -18.59
CA ASN A 373 -21.33 -112.85 -18.64
C ASN A 373 -21.75 -113.79 -19.77
N THR A 374 -21.12 -113.69 -20.95
CA THR A 374 -21.33 -114.63 -22.07
C THR A 374 -20.84 -116.04 -21.73
N ARG A 375 -19.68 -116.18 -21.07
CA ARG A 375 -19.21 -117.48 -20.54
C ARG A 375 -20.19 -118.05 -19.52
N LEU A 376 -20.69 -117.23 -18.60
CA LEU A 376 -21.69 -117.64 -17.59
C LEU A 376 -22.98 -118.14 -18.26
N LYS A 377 -23.50 -117.42 -19.27
CA LYS A 377 -24.67 -117.88 -20.05
C LYS A 377 -24.41 -119.21 -20.75
N LYS A 378 -23.21 -119.43 -21.29
CA LYS A 378 -22.84 -120.71 -21.92
C LYS A 378 -22.79 -121.84 -20.88
N ILE A 379 -22.20 -121.60 -19.71
CA ILE A 379 -22.17 -122.56 -18.60
C ILE A 379 -23.59 -122.88 -18.13
N SER A 380 -24.44 -121.86 -17.96
CA SER A 380 -25.85 -122.03 -17.61
C SER A 380 -26.60 -122.90 -18.63
N LYS A 381 -26.41 -122.66 -19.94
CA LYS A 381 -27.00 -123.49 -20.99
C LYS A 381 -26.48 -124.94 -20.95
N ASN A 382 -25.18 -125.13 -20.73
CA ASN A 382 -24.59 -126.46 -20.57
C ASN A 382 -25.17 -127.17 -19.34
N HIS A 383 -25.34 -126.47 -18.22
CA HIS A 383 -25.97 -127.01 -17.01
C HIS A 383 -27.41 -127.48 -17.30
N ILE A 384 -28.24 -126.66 -17.96
CA ILE A 384 -29.60 -127.04 -18.36
C ILE A 384 -29.59 -128.28 -19.29
N GLY A 385 -28.64 -128.34 -20.22
CA GLY A 385 -28.46 -129.50 -21.10
C GLY A 385 -28.09 -130.77 -20.30
N MET A 386 -27.14 -130.64 -19.38
CA MET A 386 -26.69 -131.74 -18.52
C MET A 386 -27.80 -132.22 -17.58
N GLU A 387 -28.59 -131.30 -17.03
CA GLU A 387 -29.77 -131.59 -16.22
C GLU A 387 -30.83 -132.36 -17.03
N SER A 388 -31.08 -131.96 -18.27
CA SER A 388 -31.97 -132.67 -19.19
C SER A 388 -31.47 -134.08 -19.49
N SER A 389 -30.17 -134.26 -19.76
CA SER A 389 -29.55 -135.57 -19.96
C SER A 389 -29.64 -136.46 -18.71
N LEU A 390 -29.45 -135.89 -17.51
CA LEU A 390 -29.62 -136.60 -16.25
C LEU A 390 -31.08 -137.04 -16.03
N LYS A 391 -32.05 -136.19 -16.32
CA LYS A 391 -33.48 -136.57 -16.28
C LYS A 391 -33.78 -137.72 -17.25
N LEU A 392 -33.20 -137.69 -18.45
CA LEU A 392 -33.35 -138.75 -19.44
C LEU A 392 -32.75 -140.08 -18.96
N LEU A 393 -31.51 -140.04 -18.44
CA LEU A 393 -30.83 -141.18 -17.84
C LEU A 393 -31.61 -141.75 -16.65
N SER A 394 -32.12 -140.88 -15.78
CA SER A 394 -32.96 -141.29 -14.64
C SER A 394 -34.23 -142.00 -15.12
N CYS A 395 -34.85 -141.54 -16.20
CA CYS A 395 -36.02 -142.18 -16.81
C CYS A 395 -35.66 -143.54 -17.45
N GLN A 396 -34.51 -143.64 -18.12
CA GLN A 396 -33.99 -144.90 -18.66
C GLN A 396 -33.68 -145.92 -17.57
N ILE A 397 -33.02 -145.49 -16.49
CA ILE A 397 -32.79 -146.33 -15.31
C ILE A 397 -34.13 -146.80 -14.75
N GLY A 398 -35.10 -145.90 -14.55
CA GLY A 398 -36.44 -146.28 -14.11
C GLY A 398 -37.08 -147.37 -14.98
N LYS A 399 -37.07 -147.19 -16.32
CA LYS A 399 -37.59 -148.18 -17.27
C LYS A 399 -36.83 -149.52 -17.22
N ASN A 400 -35.50 -149.48 -17.11
CA ASN A 400 -34.69 -150.69 -17.01
C ASN A 400 -34.97 -151.43 -15.70
N THR A 401 -35.10 -150.71 -14.59
CA THR A 401 -35.48 -151.26 -13.29
C THR A 401 -36.85 -151.91 -13.36
N ASP A 402 -37.86 -151.23 -13.92
CA ASP A 402 -39.20 -151.80 -14.12
C ASP A 402 -39.17 -153.06 -14.99
N SER A 403 -38.36 -153.06 -16.06
CA SER A 403 -38.17 -154.24 -16.91
C SER A 403 -37.49 -155.39 -16.17
N ILE A 404 -36.49 -155.10 -15.33
CA ILE A 404 -35.83 -156.12 -14.50
C ILE A 404 -36.82 -156.69 -13.49
N THR A 405 -37.59 -155.83 -12.79
CA THR A 405 -38.61 -156.25 -11.82
C THR A 405 -39.64 -157.18 -12.47
N LYS A 406 -40.17 -156.80 -13.65
CA LYS A 406 -41.11 -157.65 -14.41
C LYS A 406 -40.49 -158.98 -14.86
N ASN A 407 -39.24 -158.97 -15.29
CA ASN A 407 -38.53 -160.20 -15.65
C ASN A 407 -38.31 -161.10 -14.43
N PHE A 408 -38.03 -160.51 -13.27
CA PHE A 408 -37.85 -161.22 -12.01
C PHE A 408 -39.17 -161.83 -11.52
N GLU A 409 -40.27 -161.10 -11.60
CA GLU A 409 -41.62 -161.60 -11.33
C GLU A 409 -41.99 -162.76 -12.27
N HIS A 410 -41.71 -162.64 -13.58
CA HIS A 410 -41.91 -163.73 -14.53
C HIS A 410 -41.05 -164.97 -14.24
N PHE A 411 -39.81 -164.76 -13.76
CA PHE A 411 -38.93 -165.86 -13.36
C PHE A 411 -39.42 -166.57 -12.09
N GLN A 412 -39.92 -165.81 -11.11
CA GLN A 412 -40.54 -166.37 -9.90
C GLN A 412 -41.79 -167.19 -10.23
N GLU A 413 -42.60 -166.73 -11.19
CA GLU A 413 -43.80 -167.45 -11.65
C GLU A 413 -43.45 -168.80 -12.28
N LYS A 414 -42.44 -168.83 -13.16
CA LYS A 414 -41.92 -170.07 -13.79
C LYS A 414 -41.32 -171.06 -12.79
N LEU A 415 -40.71 -170.57 -11.72
CA LEU A 415 -40.17 -171.43 -10.65
C LEU A 415 -41.29 -172.06 -9.82
N ARG A 416 -42.39 -171.33 -9.59
CA ARG A 416 -43.60 -171.85 -8.92
C ARG A 416 -44.25 -172.97 -9.71
N GLU A 417 -44.40 -172.83 -11.03
CA GLU A 417 -44.98 -173.87 -11.90
C GLU A 417 -44.15 -175.16 -11.91
N LYS A 418 -42.82 -175.05 -12.01
CA LYS A 418 -41.92 -176.22 -12.03
C LYS A 418 -41.84 -176.98 -10.71
N TRP A 419 -42.10 -176.34 -9.57
CA TRP A 419 -42.13 -177.01 -8.27
C TRP A 419 -43.39 -177.87 -8.09
N ALA A 420 -44.53 -177.46 -8.65
CA ALA A 420 -45.79 -178.21 -8.53
C ALA A 420 -45.81 -179.53 -9.32
N GLU A 421 -45.01 -179.67 -10.39
CA GLU A 421 -44.92 -180.91 -11.18
C GLU A 421 -44.04 -182.00 -10.54
N PHE A 422 -43.21 -181.66 -9.55
CA PHE A 422 -42.22 -182.57 -8.97
C PHE A 422 -42.77 -183.46 -7.83
N ASP A 423 -43.86 -183.08 -7.17
CA ASP A 423 -44.35 -183.72 -5.94
C ASP A 423 -45.25 -184.97 -6.12
N VAL A 424 -45.63 -185.38 -7.34
CA VAL A 424 -46.62 -186.48 -7.54
C VAL A 424 -46.01 -187.81 -8.04
N LYS A 425 -44.71 -187.89 -8.38
CA LYS A 425 -44.15 -189.08 -9.10
C LYS A 425 -43.04 -189.89 -8.42
N LEU A 426 -42.73 -189.72 -7.14
CA LEU A 426 -41.64 -190.47 -6.47
C LEU A 426 -42.07 -191.22 -5.20
N ALA A 427 -42.78 -192.35 -5.39
CA ALA A 427 -42.89 -193.41 -4.40
C ALA A 427 -42.99 -194.78 -5.10
N ASN A 428 -41.87 -195.30 -5.61
CA ASN A 428 -41.50 -196.73 -5.58
C ASN A 428 -40.15 -197.00 -6.29
N GLN A 429 -39.19 -197.50 -5.49
CA GLN A 429 -38.07 -198.40 -5.81
C GLN A 429 -36.75 -197.87 -6.43
N SER A 430 -35.77 -197.71 -5.53
CA SER A 430 -34.42 -198.34 -5.44
C SER A 430 -33.37 -198.28 -6.57
N ASN A 431 -32.26 -197.57 -6.24
CA ASN A 431 -30.82 -197.77 -6.58
C ASN A 431 -30.28 -197.45 -8.00
N PRO A 432 -28.96 -197.17 -8.18
CA PRO A 432 -28.08 -196.23 -7.46
C PRO A 432 -27.06 -195.44 -8.36
N THR A 433 -26.67 -194.21 -7.96
CA THR A 433 -25.36 -193.50 -8.23
C THR A 433 -24.93 -193.15 -9.69
N PRO A 434 -24.09 -192.11 -9.97
CA PRO A 434 -22.80 -191.84 -9.30
C PRO A 434 -22.41 -190.38 -8.95
N LYS A 435 -21.46 -190.34 -8.03
CA LYS A 435 -20.75 -189.21 -7.43
C LYS A 435 -19.71 -188.61 -8.39
N VAL A 436 -19.55 -187.29 -8.36
CA VAL A 436 -18.31 -186.60 -8.77
C VAL A 436 -17.84 -185.74 -7.60
N GLN A 437 -16.63 -186.06 -7.12
CA GLN A 437 -15.90 -185.35 -6.07
C GLN A 437 -15.08 -184.22 -6.71
N ILE A 438 -15.21 -183.00 -6.19
CA ILE A 438 -14.24 -181.91 -6.41
C ILE A 438 -13.49 -181.74 -5.09
N LYS A 439 -12.17 -181.91 -5.13
CA LYS A 439 -11.22 -181.74 -4.02
C LYS A 439 -10.44 -180.44 -4.26
N GLY A 440 -10.32 -179.61 -3.22
CA GLY A 440 -9.50 -178.39 -3.18
C GLY A 440 -10.22 -177.30 -2.40
N ASP A 441 -9.68 -176.89 -1.24
CA ASP A 441 -10.26 -175.89 -0.34
C ASP A 441 -10.01 -174.47 -0.92
N PRO A 442 -11.03 -173.77 -1.45
CA PRO A 442 -10.85 -172.51 -2.19
C PRO A 442 -10.23 -171.39 -1.36
N ILE A 443 -10.30 -171.48 -0.03
CA ILE A 443 -9.85 -170.44 0.89
C ILE A 443 -8.31 -170.45 1.01
N GLU A 444 -7.68 -171.61 0.90
CA GLU A 444 -6.23 -171.76 1.03
C GLU A 444 -5.49 -171.27 -0.24
N ASP A 445 -6.06 -171.48 -1.43
CA ASP A 445 -5.54 -170.96 -2.70
C ASP A 445 -5.63 -169.42 -2.77
N PHE A 446 -6.72 -168.81 -2.29
CA PHE A 446 -6.82 -167.34 -2.22
C PHE A 446 -5.83 -166.72 -1.22
N THR A 447 -5.58 -167.40 -0.09
CA THR A 447 -4.66 -166.89 0.94
C THR A 447 -3.22 -166.91 0.45
N LYS A 448 -2.82 -167.98 -0.23
CA LYS A 448 -1.47 -168.12 -0.82
C LYS A 448 -1.22 -167.11 -1.95
N GLN A 449 -2.24 -166.83 -2.77
CA GLN A 449 -2.16 -165.83 -3.85
C GLN A 449 -2.09 -164.39 -3.30
N ILE A 450 -2.72 -164.11 -2.17
CA ILE A 450 -2.60 -162.82 -1.46
C ILE A 450 -1.19 -162.66 -0.85
N GLU A 451 -0.61 -163.72 -0.29
CA GLU A 451 0.77 -163.70 0.25
C GLU A 451 1.82 -163.51 -0.85
N GLU A 452 1.71 -164.23 -1.97
CA GLU A 452 2.61 -164.05 -3.13
C GLU A 452 2.53 -162.65 -3.74
N ASN A 453 1.32 -162.07 -3.80
CA ASN A 453 1.14 -160.70 -4.28
C ASN A 453 1.71 -159.66 -3.29
N ASN A 454 1.60 -159.89 -1.98
CA ASN A 454 2.20 -159.03 -0.96
C ASN A 454 3.73 -159.08 -0.99
N GLU A 455 4.36 -160.23 -1.25
CA GLU A 455 5.81 -160.32 -1.46
C GLU A 455 6.27 -159.59 -2.73
N LYS A 456 5.52 -159.70 -3.84
CA LYS A 456 5.80 -158.96 -5.09
C LYS A 456 5.73 -157.45 -4.89
N ILE A 457 4.74 -156.96 -4.13
CA ILE A 457 4.61 -155.54 -3.80
C ILE A 457 5.82 -155.07 -2.98
N LYS A 458 6.31 -155.90 -2.05
CA LYS A 458 7.50 -155.59 -1.23
C LYS A 458 8.78 -155.52 -2.05
N MET A 459 8.96 -156.40 -3.03
CA MET A 459 10.10 -156.34 -3.96
C MET A 459 10.06 -155.07 -4.83
N LEU A 460 8.90 -154.75 -5.42
CA LEU A 460 8.74 -153.57 -6.27
C LEU A 460 8.93 -152.25 -5.50
N GLN A 461 8.50 -152.19 -4.23
CA GLN A 461 8.77 -151.05 -3.37
C GLN A 461 10.27 -150.85 -3.10
N ASN A 462 11.02 -151.95 -2.92
CA ASN A 462 12.46 -151.92 -2.69
C ASN A 462 13.25 -151.54 -3.96
N GLU A 463 12.78 -151.94 -5.14
CA GLU A 463 13.32 -151.48 -6.43
C GLU A 463 13.05 -149.99 -6.67
N ASN A 464 11.87 -149.49 -6.32
CA ASN A 464 11.56 -148.06 -6.38
C ASN A 464 12.45 -147.23 -5.44
N THR A 465 12.79 -147.73 -4.25
CA THR A 465 13.73 -147.03 -3.35
C THR A 465 15.15 -146.98 -3.93
N LYS A 466 15.59 -148.04 -4.62
CA LYS A 466 16.87 -148.05 -5.35
C LYS A 466 16.86 -147.06 -6.52
N LEU A 467 15.76 -146.97 -7.26
CA LEU A 467 15.58 -146.00 -8.35
C LEU A 467 15.56 -144.55 -7.83
N GLU A 468 14.87 -144.26 -6.73
CA GLU A 468 14.89 -142.94 -6.09
C GLU A 468 16.30 -142.54 -5.64
N THR A 469 17.09 -143.50 -5.14
CA THR A 469 18.49 -143.27 -4.74
C THR A 469 19.37 -142.92 -5.95
N ILE A 470 19.14 -143.56 -7.11
CA ILE A 470 19.82 -143.26 -8.37
C ILE A 470 19.38 -141.89 -8.91
N VAL A 471 18.08 -141.60 -8.92
CA VAL A 471 17.54 -140.30 -9.37
C VAL A 471 18.04 -139.15 -8.50
N ASN A 472 18.16 -139.34 -7.18
CA ASN A 472 18.72 -138.33 -6.29
C ASN A 472 20.23 -138.14 -6.50
N LYS A 473 21.00 -139.20 -6.80
CA LYS A 473 22.41 -139.08 -7.21
C LYS A 473 22.58 -138.25 -8.49
N TYR A 474 21.69 -138.40 -9.47
CA TYR A 474 21.72 -137.60 -10.71
C TYR A 474 21.27 -136.15 -10.49
N LYS A 475 20.37 -135.87 -9.52
CA LYS A 475 20.00 -134.49 -9.16
C LYS A 475 21.13 -133.71 -8.50
N THR A 476 22.03 -134.36 -7.76
CA THR A 476 23.22 -133.73 -7.16
C THR A 476 24.36 -133.48 -8.15
N LEU A 477 24.36 -134.10 -9.33
CA LEU A 477 25.36 -133.90 -10.39
C LEU A 477 25.02 -132.75 -11.36
N ARG A 478 23.89 -132.03 -11.14
CA ARG A 478 23.38 -130.97 -12.03
C ARG A 478 23.38 -129.58 -11.38
N LYS A 479 24.23 -129.35 -10.37
CA LYS A 479 24.56 -128.02 -9.83
C LYS A 479 26.01 -127.71 -10.11
#